data_AF-A0A073CJU4-F1
#
_entry.id   AF-A0A073CJU4-F1
#
_cell.length_a   1.000
_cell.length_b   1.000
_cell.length_c   1.000
_cell.angle_alpha   90.00
_cell.angle_beta   90.00
_cell.angle_gamma   90.00
#
_symmetry.space_group_name_H-M   'P 1'
#
loop_
_entity.id
_entity.type
_entity.pdbx_description
1 polymer ?
#
loop_
_entity_poly.entity_id
_entity_poly.type
_entity_poly.pdbx_seq_one_letter_code
_entity_poly.pdbx_strand_id
1 'polypeptide(L)'
;MKESILLITKALNLYFNQGEIPKFTPSIYLEINQLHQAIELGIKNNEQKILDLENIILSRQEESLQIVLERETAETHLRQCLSIANRHHLSLCVAIINVEDSQLTDENPDFLATPSCQIINLMQELKQILRESDWVAQWKTDEFLLAIFSELPGTKIALNRILDRLVNQEESLENNPSNSSVYIGYTKVQPNEHYRACIERINQALQQAKMTGERCVYF
;
A
#
# COMPACT_ATOMS: atom_id res chain seq x y z
N MET A 1 35.28 -36.30 -19.36
CA MET A 1 33.83 -36.50 -19.10
C MET A 1 33.46 -36.30 -17.63
N LYS A 2 34.03 -37.07 -16.68
CA LYS A 2 33.70 -37.01 -15.24
C LYS A 2 33.87 -35.61 -14.62
N GLU A 3 34.94 -34.92 -14.98
CA GLU A 3 35.24 -33.56 -14.52
C GLU A 3 34.24 -32.53 -15.07
N SER A 4 33.87 -32.63 -16.34
CA SER A 4 32.83 -31.79 -16.95
C SER A 4 31.46 -31.99 -16.28
N ILE A 5 31.10 -33.23 -15.96
CA ILE A 5 29.85 -33.54 -15.23
C ILE A 5 29.87 -32.91 -13.84
N LEU A 6 30.98 -33.03 -13.10
CA LEU A 6 31.11 -32.46 -11.76
C LEU A 6 30.95 -30.92 -11.76
N LEU A 7 31.51 -30.24 -12.76
CA LEU A 7 31.38 -28.79 -12.91
C LEU A 7 29.92 -28.38 -13.18
N ILE A 8 29.20 -29.13 -14.02
CA ILE A 8 27.78 -28.88 -14.31
C ILE A 8 26.93 -29.10 -13.05
N THR A 9 27.15 -30.20 -12.33
CA THR A 9 26.44 -30.47 -11.08
C THR A 9 26.66 -29.35 -10.07
N LYS A 10 27.90 -28.83 -9.96
CA LYS A 10 28.20 -27.71 -9.07
C LYS A 10 27.48 -26.43 -9.49
N ALA A 11 27.49 -26.10 -10.78
CA ALA A 11 26.80 -24.92 -11.31
C ALA A 11 25.29 -24.98 -11.10
N LEU A 12 24.68 -26.15 -11.32
CA LEU A 12 23.25 -26.37 -11.06
C LEU A 12 22.91 -26.27 -9.57
N ASN A 13 23.75 -26.81 -8.69
CA ASN A 13 23.54 -26.68 -7.25
C ASN A 13 23.65 -25.22 -6.78
N LEU A 14 24.52 -24.41 -7.39
CA LEU A 14 24.58 -22.98 -7.09
C LEU A 14 23.29 -22.28 -7.54
N TYR A 15 22.78 -22.58 -8.73
CA TYR A 15 21.50 -22.06 -9.20
C TYR A 15 20.34 -22.44 -8.25
N PHE A 16 20.20 -23.71 -7.89
CA PHE A 16 19.10 -24.15 -7.02
C PHE A 16 19.17 -23.64 -5.58
N ASN A 17 20.37 -23.40 -5.04
CA ASN A 17 20.53 -22.96 -3.65
C ASN A 17 20.67 -21.44 -3.49
N GLN A 18 21.18 -20.74 -4.51
CA GLN A 18 21.58 -19.34 -4.42
C GLN A 18 20.97 -18.46 -5.52
N GLY A 19 20.24 -19.03 -6.48
CA GLY A 19 19.61 -18.29 -7.57
C GLY A 19 20.57 -17.72 -8.61
N GLU A 20 21.86 -18.08 -8.55
CA GLU A 20 22.85 -17.58 -9.51
C GLU A 20 22.66 -18.28 -10.87
N ILE A 21 22.45 -17.49 -11.93
CA ILE A 21 22.32 -18.02 -13.29
C ILE A 21 23.62 -18.75 -13.65
N PRO A 22 23.57 -20.07 -13.90
CA PRO A 22 24.77 -20.85 -14.10
C PRO A 22 25.41 -20.50 -15.44
N LYS A 23 26.71 -20.27 -15.42
CA LYS A 23 27.53 -20.11 -16.63
C LYS A 23 28.21 -21.43 -16.92
N PHE A 24 27.79 -22.13 -17.97
CA PHE A 24 28.41 -23.39 -18.35
C PHE A 24 29.66 -23.14 -19.19
N THR A 25 30.77 -23.76 -18.79
CA THR A 25 32.01 -23.74 -19.59
C THR A 25 31.89 -24.71 -20.77
N PRO A 26 32.36 -24.36 -21.97
CA PRO A 26 32.34 -25.25 -23.13
C PRO A 26 33.08 -26.56 -22.84
N SER A 27 32.48 -27.69 -23.23
CA SER A 27 33.08 -29.02 -23.13
C SER A 27 33.64 -29.46 -24.48
N ILE A 28 34.64 -30.35 -24.45
CA ILE A 28 35.17 -31.02 -25.66
C ILE A 28 34.17 -32.07 -26.17
N TYR A 29 33.22 -32.51 -25.34
CA TYR A 29 32.20 -33.49 -25.69
C TYR A 29 30.94 -32.81 -26.24
N LEU A 30 30.54 -33.18 -27.46
CA LEU A 30 29.40 -32.58 -28.15
C LEU A 30 28.09 -32.83 -27.40
N GLU A 31 27.90 -34.04 -26.86
CA GLU A 31 26.71 -34.43 -26.11
C GLU A 31 26.56 -33.58 -24.83
N ILE A 32 27.68 -33.22 -24.20
CA ILE A 32 27.70 -32.35 -23.02
C ILE A 32 27.30 -30.92 -23.41
N ASN A 33 27.78 -30.42 -24.55
CA ASN A 33 27.38 -29.08 -25.04
C ASN A 33 25.90 -29.02 -25.43
N GLN A 34 25.36 -30.07 -26.04
CA GLN A 34 23.93 -30.18 -26.32
C GLN A 34 23.10 -30.18 -25.03
N LEU A 35 23.57 -30.89 -24.01
CA LEU A 35 22.95 -30.90 -22.69
C LEU A 35 23.01 -29.52 -22.03
N HIS A 36 24.14 -28.79 -22.12
CA HIS A 36 24.24 -27.41 -21.62
C HIS A 36 23.18 -26.51 -22.25
N GLN A 37 23.05 -26.54 -23.58
CA GLN A 37 22.08 -25.70 -24.30
C GLN A 37 20.64 -26.01 -23.89
N ALA A 38 20.29 -27.30 -23.73
CA ALA A 38 18.97 -27.70 -23.27
C ALA A 38 18.68 -27.20 -21.85
N ILE A 39 19.66 -27.28 -20.95
CA ILE A 39 19.56 -26.81 -19.57
C ILE A 39 19.44 -25.28 -19.52
N GLU A 40 20.28 -24.54 -20.25
CA GLU A 40 20.23 -23.07 -20.32
C GLU A 40 18.88 -22.58 -20.83
N LEU A 41 18.36 -23.22 -21.88
CA LEU A 41 17.05 -22.87 -22.43
C LEU A 41 15.92 -23.18 -21.45
N GLY A 42 16.01 -24.30 -20.73
CA GLY A 42 15.06 -24.66 -19.68
C GLY A 42 15.04 -23.66 -18.52
N ILE A 43 16.22 -23.29 -18.01
CA ILE A 43 16.37 -22.28 -16.94
C ILE A 43 15.78 -20.96 -17.41
N LYS A 44 16.19 -20.45 -18.58
CA LYS A 44 15.70 -19.18 -19.12
C LYS A 44 14.17 -19.14 -19.27
N ASN A 45 13.57 -20.24 -19.71
CA ASN A 45 12.12 -20.33 -19.85
C ASN A 45 11.41 -20.35 -18.49
N ASN A 46 12.00 -20.99 -17.47
CA ASN A 46 11.45 -21.00 -16.12
C ASN A 46 11.59 -19.64 -15.45
N GLU A 47 12.74 -18.96 -15.59
CA GLU A 47 12.92 -17.58 -15.12
C GLU A 47 11.88 -16.64 -15.73
N GLN A 48 11.63 -16.74 -17.03
CA GLN A 48 10.58 -15.94 -17.67
C GLN A 48 9.20 -16.23 -17.09
N LYS A 49 8.86 -17.51 -16.85
CA LYS A 49 7.58 -17.87 -16.22
C LYS A 49 7.47 -17.39 -14.79
N ILE A 50 8.56 -17.38 -14.03
CA ILE A 50 8.60 -16.83 -12.67
C ILE A 50 8.32 -15.33 -12.73
N LEU A 51 8.99 -14.59 -13.62
CA LEU A 51 8.73 -13.16 -13.84
C LEU A 51 7.27 -12.90 -14.28
N ASP A 52 6.72 -13.73 -15.17
CA ASP A 52 5.33 -13.60 -15.59
C ASP A 52 4.37 -13.87 -14.41
N LEU A 53 4.68 -14.86 -13.55
CA LEU A 53 3.92 -15.12 -12.33
C LEU A 53 4.06 -14.00 -11.31
N GLU A 54 5.26 -13.42 -11.14
CA GLU A 54 5.48 -12.24 -10.30
C GLU A 54 4.66 -11.06 -10.82
N ASN A 55 4.63 -10.81 -12.12
CA ASN A 55 3.81 -9.77 -12.72
C ASN A 55 2.30 -10.03 -12.52
N ILE A 56 1.85 -11.28 -12.64
CA ILE A 56 0.46 -11.68 -12.35
C ILE A 56 0.14 -11.54 -10.86
N ILE A 57 1.08 -11.89 -9.97
CA ILE A 57 0.93 -11.72 -8.52
C ILE A 57 0.88 -10.23 -8.19
N LEU A 58 1.73 -9.40 -8.78
CA LEU A 58 1.71 -7.94 -8.60
C LEU A 58 0.39 -7.35 -9.10
N SER A 59 -0.07 -7.72 -10.30
CA SER A 59 -1.35 -7.24 -10.83
C SER A 59 -2.56 -7.76 -10.03
N ARG A 60 -2.46 -8.95 -9.44
CA ARG A 60 -3.52 -9.50 -8.56
C ARG A 60 -3.42 -9.00 -7.12
N GLN A 61 -2.24 -8.64 -6.63
CA GLN A 61 -2.02 -7.98 -5.35
C GLN A 61 -2.62 -6.58 -5.36
N GLU A 62 -2.56 -5.88 -6.51
CA GLU A 62 -3.34 -4.64 -6.75
C GLU A 62 -4.86 -4.87 -6.61
N GLU A 63 -5.37 -6.05 -6.99
CA GLU A 63 -6.80 -6.41 -6.84
C GLU A 63 -7.20 -6.97 -5.46
N SER A 64 -6.27 -7.51 -4.65
CA SER A 64 -6.64 -8.33 -3.47
C SER A 64 -5.91 -8.04 -2.16
N LEU A 65 -4.82 -7.25 -2.14
CA LEU A 65 -4.05 -6.98 -0.90
C LEU A 65 -3.65 -5.51 -0.72
N GLN A 66 -4.58 -4.59 -0.92
CA GLN A 66 -4.52 -3.27 -0.25
C GLN A 66 -5.29 -3.31 1.07
N ILE A 67 -4.94 -4.29 1.90
CA ILE A 67 -5.49 -4.49 3.22
C ILE A 67 -4.31 -4.27 4.16
N VAL A 68 -4.17 -3.02 4.60
CA VAL A 68 -3.19 -2.53 5.58
C VAL A 68 -1.76 -2.49 5.06
N LEU A 69 -1.42 -1.35 4.47
CA LEU A 69 -0.04 -0.98 4.22
C LEU A 69 0.65 -0.72 5.56
N GLU A 70 1.80 -1.36 5.78
CA GLU A 70 2.72 -0.94 6.85
C GLU A 70 3.01 0.55 6.71
N ARG A 71 3.16 1.26 7.84
CA ARG A 71 3.34 2.72 7.88
C ARG A 71 4.42 3.22 6.91
N GLU A 72 5.49 2.45 6.73
CA GLU A 72 6.58 2.75 5.79
C GLU A 72 6.11 2.78 4.32
N THR A 73 5.21 1.87 3.95
CA THR A 73 4.63 1.83 2.60
C THR A 73 3.68 3.00 2.38
N ALA A 74 2.88 3.36 3.39
CA ALA A 74 2.04 4.56 3.33
C ALA A 74 2.87 5.86 3.18
N GLU A 75 3.99 5.97 3.90
CA GLU A 75 4.93 7.09 3.73
C GLU A 75 5.54 7.13 2.34
N THR A 76 5.91 5.98 1.79
CA THR A 76 6.52 5.87 0.45
C THR A 76 5.53 6.33 -0.63
N HIS A 77 4.28 5.88 -0.55
CA HIS A 77 3.23 6.33 -1.47
C HIS A 77 2.94 7.81 -1.34
N LEU A 78 2.86 8.36 -0.13
CA LEU A 78 2.68 9.80 0.07
C LEU A 78 3.79 10.60 -0.63
N ARG A 79 5.06 10.20 -0.48
CA ARG A 79 6.18 10.85 -1.17
C ARG A 79 6.05 10.79 -2.68
N GLN A 80 5.57 9.66 -3.23
CA GLN A 80 5.30 9.52 -4.66
C GLN A 80 4.18 10.48 -5.10
N CYS A 81 3.06 10.55 -4.38
CA CYS A 81 1.97 11.48 -4.67
C CYS A 81 2.45 12.93 -4.67
N LEU A 82 3.24 13.34 -3.66
CA LEU A 82 3.86 14.67 -3.59
C LEU A 82 4.76 14.95 -4.80
N SER A 83 5.59 13.98 -5.19
CA SER A 83 6.48 14.09 -6.36
C SER A 83 5.70 14.24 -7.67
N ILE A 84 4.64 13.46 -7.85
CA ILE A 84 3.75 13.51 -9.02
C ILE A 84 3.04 14.87 -9.06
N ALA A 85 2.45 15.30 -7.95
CA ALA A 85 1.74 16.58 -7.87
C ALA A 85 2.67 17.75 -8.18
N ASN A 86 3.89 17.76 -7.62
CA ASN A 86 4.88 18.79 -7.86
C ASN A 86 5.35 18.80 -9.33
N ARG A 87 5.65 17.63 -9.91
CA ARG A 87 6.12 17.52 -11.30
C ARG A 87 5.08 17.97 -12.32
N HIS A 88 3.83 17.60 -12.10
CA HIS A 88 2.74 17.81 -13.04
C HIS A 88 1.88 19.04 -12.70
N HIS A 89 2.26 19.82 -11.68
CA HIS A 89 1.51 20.98 -11.19
C HIS A 89 0.03 20.64 -10.88
N LEU A 90 -0.19 19.44 -10.33
CA LEU A 90 -1.51 18.98 -9.93
C LEU A 90 -1.83 19.47 -8.52
N SER A 91 -3.08 19.80 -8.29
CA SER A 91 -3.56 20.08 -6.94
C SER A 91 -3.80 18.79 -6.18
N LEU A 92 -3.14 18.71 -5.03
CA LEU A 92 -3.18 17.57 -4.13
C LEU A 92 -3.51 18.08 -2.73
N CYS A 93 -4.52 17.46 -2.13
CA CYS A 93 -4.79 17.60 -0.72
C CYS A 93 -4.57 16.25 -0.03
N VAL A 94 -4.10 16.29 1.20
CA VAL A 94 -3.83 15.10 2.00
C VAL A 94 -4.63 15.22 3.29
N ALA A 95 -5.22 14.11 3.72
CA ALA A 95 -6.08 14.06 4.89
C ALA A 95 -5.74 12.87 5.80
N ILE A 96 -5.94 13.02 7.10
CA ILE A 96 -5.98 11.90 8.05
C ILE A 96 -7.39 11.87 8.63
N ILE A 97 -8.02 10.70 8.53
CA ILE A 97 -9.27 10.35 9.19
C ILE A 97 -8.92 9.57 10.44
N ASN A 98 -9.47 9.95 11.58
CA ASN A 98 -9.38 9.21 12.83
C ASN A 98 -10.78 8.73 13.23
N VAL A 99 -10.90 7.44 13.51
CA VAL A 99 -12.15 6.78 13.89
C VAL A 99 -12.00 6.27 15.32
N GLU A 100 -12.52 7.01 16.28
CA GLU A 100 -12.45 6.65 17.70
C GLU A 100 -13.53 5.60 18.03
N ASP A 101 -13.29 4.34 17.71
CA ASP A 101 -14.13 3.20 18.16
C ASP A 101 -13.43 2.44 19.29
N SER A 102 -14.18 2.16 20.37
CA SER A 102 -13.70 1.35 21.49
C SER A 102 -13.37 -0.09 21.07
N GLN A 103 -13.97 -0.62 20.00
CA GLN A 103 -13.71 -1.96 19.50
C GLN A 103 -12.44 -2.05 18.64
N LEU A 104 -12.09 -0.98 17.91
CA LEU A 104 -10.84 -0.92 17.14
C LEU A 104 -9.60 -0.80 18.03
N THR A 105 -9.78 -0.37 19.28
CA THR A 105 -8.69 -0.05 20.22
C THR A 105 -8.37 -1.21 21.19
N ASP A 106 -9.29 -2.15 21.40
CA ASP A 106 -9.18 -3.26 22.39
C ASP A 106 -8.49 -4.53 21.82
N GLU A 107 -8.01 -4.47 20.58
CA GLU A 107 -7.30 -5.58 19.93
C GLU A 107 -5.88 -5.70 20.53
N ASN A 108 -5.67 -6.77 21.30
CA ASN A 108 -4.35 -7.12 21.85
C ASN A 108 -3.29 -7.13 20.73
N PRO A 109 -2.14 -6.44 20.90
CA PRO A 109 -1.07 -6.37 19.91
C PRO A 109 -0.36 -7.72 19.66
N ASP A 110 -0.72 -8.78 20.40
CA ASP A 110 -0.12 -10.11 20.33
C ASP A 110 -0.70 -11.01 19.21
N PHE A 111 -1.78 -10.60 18.52
CA PHE A 111 -2.26 -11.31 17.31
C PHE A 111 -1.71 -10.65 16.04
N LEU A 112 -0.39 -10.77 15.88
CA LEU A 112 0.35 -10.28 14.72
C LEU A 112 -0.18 -10.89 13.41
N ALA A 113 -0.48 -10.00 12.46
CA ALA A 113 -0.47 -10.17 10.99
C ALA A 113 -1.81 -10.12 10.24
N THR A 114 -2.98 -10.03 10.89
CA THR A 114 -4.24 -9.86 10.14
C THR A 114 -5.02 -8.66 10.65
N PRO A 115 -5.25 -7.63 9.80
CA PRO A 115 -6.09 -6.52 10.21
C PRO A 115 -7.53 -6.97 10.40
N SER A 116 -8.19 -6.40 11.41
CA SER A 116 -9.54 -6.80 11.77
C SER A 116 -10.50 -6.61 10.59
N CYS A 117 -11.52 -7.45 10.52
CA CYS A 117 -12.54 -7.38 9.47
C CYS A 117 -13.18 -5.98 9.36
N GLN A 118 -13.26 -5.26 10.49
CA GLN A 118 -13.76 -3.89 10.56
C GLN A 118 -12.86 -2.91 9.80
N ILE A 119 -11.53 -2.97 9.98
CA ILE A 119 -10.57 -2.13 9.25
C ILE A 119 -10.64 -2.41 7.74
N ILE A 120 -10.77 -3.68 7.36
CA ILE A 120 -10.90 -4.09 5.95
C ILE A 120 -12.14 -3.48 5.32
N ASN A 121 -13.30 -3.62 5.97
CA ASN A 121 -14.56 -3.09 5.48
C ASN A 121 -14.51 -1.56 5.36
N LEU A 122 -13.98 -0.88 6.37
CA LEU A 122 -13.81 0.58 6.35
C LEU A 122 -12.90 1.02 5.20
N MET A 123 -11.75 0.35 4.99
CA MET A 123 -10.88 0.64 3.85
C MET A 123 -11.59 0.45 2.51
N GLN A 124 -12.39 -0.61 2.36
CA GLN A 124 -13.16 -0.85 1.14
C GLN A 124 -14.23 0.22 0.91
N GLU A 125 -14.91 0.66 1.96
CA GLU A 125 -15.89 1.74 1.90
C GLU A 125 -15.26 3.07 1.50
N LEU A 126 -14.13 3.43 2.10
CA LEU A 126 -13.37 4.63 1.73
C LEU A 126 -12.99 4.59 0.25
N LYS A 127 -12.50 3.45 -0.26
CA LYS A 127 -12.16 3.27 -1.68
C LYS A 127 -13.36 3.42 -2.62
N GLN A 128 -14.55 2.99 -2.21
CA GLN A 128 -15.76 3.17 -3.03
C GLN A 128 -16.20 4.64 -3.14
N ILE A 129 -15.82 5.48 -2.17
CA ILE A 129 -16.16 6.91 -2.17
C ILE A 129 -15.12 7.71 -2.97
N LEU A 130 -13.86 7.31 -2.85
CA LEU A 130 -12.71 7.91 -3.51
C LEU A 130 -12.68 7.61 -5.01
N ARG A 131 -12.01 8.47 -5.78
CA ARG A 131 -11.78 8.24 -7.21
C ARG A 131 -10.58 7.32 -7.40
N GLU A 132 -10.45 6.74 -8.58
CA GLU A 132 -9.29 5.92 -8.95
C GLU A 132 -7.95 6.68 -8.83
N SER A 133 -7.96 8.00 -9.07
CA SER A 133 -6.78 8.84 -8.87
C SER A 133 -6.43 9.08 -7.41
N ASP A 134 -7.41 8.94 -6.51
CA ASP A 134 -7.23 9.17 -5.09
C ASP A 134 -6.72 7.88 -4.42
N TRP A 135 -6.07 8.04 -3.27
CA TRP A 135 -5.44 6.93 -2.56
C TRP A 135 -5.77 6.97 -1.08
N VAL A 136 -5.87 5.79 -0.46
CA VAL A 136 -6.12 5.61 0.97
C VAL A 136 -5.29 4.47 1.52
N ALA A 137 -4.76 4.65 2.72
CA ALA A 137 -4.05 3.64 3.49
C ALA A 137 -4.35 3.73 4.98
N GLN A 138 -4.23 2.61 5.68
CA GLN A 138 -4.16 2.64 7.14
C GLN A 138 -2.83 3.30 7.55
N TRP A 139 -2.90 4.25 8.47
CA TRP A 139 -1.76 5.03 8.96
C TRP A 139 -1.36 4.64 10.38
N LYS A 140 -2.36 4.41 11.23
CA LYS A 140 -2.26 3.81 12.57
C LYS A 140 -3.49 2.93 12.79
N THR A 141 -3.58 2.30 13.97
CA THR A 141 -4.69 1.41 14.35
C THR A 141 -6.06 2.00 13.99
N ASP A 142 -6.28 3.27 14.32
CA ASP A 142 -7.53 4.03 14.19
C ASP A 142 -7.42 5.22 13.22
N GLU A 143 -6.31 5.36 12.49
CA GLU A 143 -6.05 6.47 11.58
C GLU A 143 -5.87 6.00 10.13
N PHE A 144 -6.46 6.72 9.19
CA PHE A 144 -6.38 6.45 7.75
C PHE A 144 -5.87 7.68 7.02
N LEU A 145 -4.79 7.51 6.25
CA LEU A 145 -4.17 8.55 5.44
C LEU A 145 -4.74 8.52 4.02
N LEU A 146 -5.15 9.68 3.52
CA LEU A 146 -5.71 9.85 2.19
C LEU A 146 -4.90 10.86 1.39
N ALA A 147 -4.73 10.60 0.09
CA ALA A 147 -4.24 11.54 -0.91
C ALA A 147 -5.33 11.77 -1.95
N ILE A 148 -5.82 13.01 -2.07
CA ILE A 148 -6.94 13.39 -2.92
C ILE A 148 -6.45 14.38 -3.97
N PHE A 149 -6.45 13.99 -5.24
CA PHE A 149 -5.98 14.81 -6.36
C PHE A 149 -7.06 15.80 -6.79
N SER A 150 -7.23 16.84 -5.98
CA SER A 150 -8.24 17.87 -6.17
C SER A 150 -7.84 19.17 -5.48
N GLU A 151 -8.48 20.26 -5.91
CA GLU A 151 -8.47 21.54 -5.19
C GLU A 151 -9.31 21.46 -3.92
N LEU A 152 -9.08 22.40 -2.99
CA LEU A 152 -9.76 22.46 -1.69
C LEU A 152 -11.29 22.29 -1.76
N PRO A 153 -12.04 22.95 -2.67
CA PRO A 153 -13.48 22.77 -2.73
C PRO A 153 -13.88 21.33 -3.06
N GLY A 154 -13.17 20.70 -4.00
CA GLY A 154 -13.45 19.32 -4.40
C GLY A 154 -13.04 18.32 -3.32
N THR A 155 -11.91 18.56 -2.64
CA THR A 155 -11.48 17.76 -1.49
C THR A 155 -12.50 17.84 -0.36
N LYS A 156 -12.97 19.04 -0.01
CA LYS A 156 -13.98 19.22 1.05
C LYS A 156 -15.27 18.45 0.74
N ILE A 157 -15.72 18.44 -0.52
CA ILE A 157 -16.88 17.64 -0.94
C ILE A 157 -16.63 16.14 -0.76
N ALA A 158 -15.44 15.65 -1.14
CA ALA A 158 -15.09 14.24 -0.96
C ALA A 158 -15.04 13.84 0.52
N LEU A 159 -14.40 14.65 1.36
CA LEU A 159 -14.30 14.40 2.80
C LEU A 159 -15.67 14.47 3.50
N ASN A 160 -16.54 15.40 3.11
CA ASN A 160 -17.90 15.46 3.63
C ASN A 160 -18.71 14.21 3.24
N ARG A 161 -18.59 13.71 2.00
CA ARG A 161 -19.22 12.45 1.60
C ARG A 161 -18.74 11.26 2.42
N ILE A 162 -17.46 11.25 2.78
CA ILE A 162 -16.89 10.24 3.67
C ILE A 162 -17.53 10.36 5.05
N LEU A 163 -17.54 11.56 5.64
CA LEU A 163 -18.17 11.80 6.94
C LEU A 163 -19.64 11.41 6.97
N ASP A 164 -20.42 11.82 5.98
CA ASP A 164 -21.84 11.50 5.90
C ASP A 164 -22.04 9.98 5.87
N ARG A 165 -21.18 9.23 5.15
CA ARG A 165 -21.31 7.77 5.07
C ARG A 165 -20.96 7.10 6.40
N LEU A 166 -19.86 7.50 7.03
CA LEU A 166 -19.40 6.91 8.28
C LEU A 166 -20.35 7.22 9.45
N VAL A 167 -20.82 8.48 9.55
CA VAL A 167 -21.76 8.91 10.60
C VAL A 167 -23.14 8.27 10.41
N ASN A 168 -23.67 8.21 9.18
CA ASN A 168 -25.00 7.62 8.95
C ASN A 168 -25.02 6.10 9.19
N GLN A 169 -23.89 5.41 9.02
CA GLN A 169 -23.79 3.99 9.38
C GLN A 169 -23.91 3.77 10.89
N GLU A 170 -23.36 4.68 11.70
CA GLU A 170 -23.51 4.64 13.17
C GLU A 170 -24.98 4.80 13.59
N GLU A 171 -25.71 5.76 13.01
CA GLU A 171 -27.13 5.99 13.36
C GLU A 171 -28.05 4.82 12.96
N SER A 172 -27.71 4.06 11.91
CA SER A 172 -28.49 2.92 11.46
C SER A 172 -28.37 1.66 12.34
N LEU A 173 -27.39 1.61 13.24
CA LEU A 173 -27.19 0.53 14.21
C LEU A 173 -27.98 0.84 15.50
N GLU A 174 -29.31 0.91 15.41
CA GLU A 174 -30.26 1.28 16.48
C GLU A 174 -30.18 0.47 17.81
N ASN A 175 -29.27 -0.50 17.95
CA ASN A 175 -29.15 -1.33 19.16
C ASN A 175 -27.74 -1.37 19.79
N ASN A 176 -26.81 -0.49 19.38
CA ASN A 176 -25.55 -0.33 20.10
C ASN A 176 -25.19 1.15 20.22
N PRO A 177 -24.98 1.70 21.43
CA PRO A 177 -24.36 3.00 21.60
C PRO A 177 -22.85 2.86 21.35
N SER A 178 -22.47 2.43 20.15
CA SER A 178 -21.10 2.53 19.69
C SER A 178 -20.84 4.00 19.43
N ASN A 179 -20.29 4.67 20.43
CA ASN A 179 -20.01 6.10 20.48
C ASN A 179 -18.80 6.44 19.59
N SER A 180 -18.76 5.90 18.38
CA SER A 180 -17.68 6.11 17.44
C SER A 180 -17.66 7.58 17.04
N SER A 181 -16.52 8.23 17.22
CA SER A 181 -16.34 9.63 16.84
C SER A 181 -15.35 9.73 15.71
N VAL A 182 -15.80 10.25 14.57
CA VAL A 182 -14.95 10.43 13.38
C VAL A 182 -14.49 11.89 13.28
N TYR A 183 -13.18 12.07 13.19
CA TYR A 183 -12.53 13.38 13.00
C TYR A 183 -11.60 13.35 11.80
N ILE A 184 -11.58 14.43 11.04
CA ILE A 184 -10.73 14.59 9.85
C ILE A 184 -9.90 15.86 9.97
N GLY A 185 -8.58 15.70 9.85
CA GLY A 185 -7.66 16.79 9.54
C GLY A 185 -7.24 16.72 8.08
N TYR A 186 -7.20 17.83 7.37
CA TYR A 186 -6.70 17.85 5.99
C TYR A 186 -5.98 19.13 5.64
N THR A 187 -5.13 19.06 4.62
CA THR A 187 -4.40 20.22 4.13
C THR A 187 -4.12 20.13 2.63
N LYS A 188 -3.85 21.28 1.99
CA LYS A 188 -3.33 21.35 0.63
C LYS A 188 -1.82 21.21 0.67
N VAL A 189 -1.28 20.37 -0.21
CA VAL A 189 0.16 20.20 -0.38
C VAL A 189 0.76 21.47 -0.98
N GLN A 190 1.87 21.92 -0.42
CA GLN A 190 2.60 23.07 -0.93
C GLN A 190 3.68 22.63 -1.96
N PRO A 191 4.02 23.48 -2.94
CA PRO A 191 5.10 23.17 -3.88
C PRO A 191 6.42 22.89 -3.17
N ASN A 192 7.12 21.83 -3.58
CA ASN A 192 8.38 21.35 -2.96
C ASN A 192 8.29 21.05 -1.46
N GLU A 193 7.10 20.83 -0.92
CA GLU A 193 6.93 20.47 0.49
C GLU A 193 7.46 19.07 0.79
N HIS A 194 8.14 18.93 1.92
CA HIS A 194 8.55 17.63 2.42
C HIS A 194 7.39 16.91 3.11
N TYR A 195 7.22 15.61 2.88
CA TYR A 195 6.07 14.83 3.38
C TYR A 195 5.84 14.98 4.89
N ARG A 196 6.90 15.06 5.70
CA ARG A 196 6.78 15.26 7.17
C ARG A 196 6.11 16.58 7.53
N ALA A 197 6.43 17.68 6.84
CA ALA A 197 5.80 18.97 7.09
C ALA A 197 4.31 18.92 6.74
N CYS A 198 3.95 18.23 5.65
CA CYS A 198 2.55 17.99 5.30
C CYS A 198 1.82 17.21 6.40
N ILE A 199 2.42 16.13 6.90
CA ILE A 199 1.85 15.32 8.01
C ILE A 199 1.70 16.14 9.30
N GLU A 200 2.68 17.00 9.64
CA GLU A 200 2.60 17.88 10.81
C GLU A 200 1.38 18.81 10.73
N ARG A 201 1.14 19.45 9.58
CA ARG A 201 -0.01 20.33 9.36
C ARG A 201 -1.33 19.57 9.44
N ILE A 202 -1.39 18.36 8.88
CA ILE A 202 -2.59 17.50 8.98
C ILE A 202 -2.87 17.11 10.43
N ASN A 203 -1.84 16.77 11.20
CA ASN A 203 -2.01 16.43 12.62
C ASN A 203 -2.49 17.64 13.43
N GLN A 204 -2.02 18.86 13.13
CA GLN A 204 -2.54 20.08 13.74
C GLN A 204 -4.01 20.30 13.43
N ALA A 205 -4.41 20.10 12.17
CA ALA A 205 -5.82 20.15 11.75
C ALA A 205 -6.67 19.11 12.50
N LEU A 206 -6.18 17.88 12.59
CA LEU A 206 -6.87 16.78 13.28
C LEU A 206 -7.00 17.04 14.78
N GLN A 207 -5.95 17.57 15.42
CA GLN A 207 -6.00 17.94 16.82
C GLN A 207 -7.03 19.06 17.05
N GLN A 208 -7.08 20.06 16.17
CA GLN A 208 -8.08 21.12 16.23
C GLN A 208 -9.50 20.56 16.05
N ALA A 209 -9.70 19.61 15.14
CA ALA A 209 -10.98 18.92 14.96
C ALA A 209 -11.45 18.28 16.28
N LYS A 210 -10.58 17.52 16.94
CA LYS A 210 -10.87 16.88 18.23
C LYS A 210 -11.15 17.89 19.36
N MET A 211 -10.40 18.99 19.42
CA MET A 211 -10.58 20.01 20.47
C MET A 211 -11.85 20.85 20.31
N THR A 212 -12.24 21.14 19.07
CA THR A 212 -13.39 22.01 18.77
C THR A 212 -14.71 21.23 18.64
N GLY A 213 -14.63 19.91 18.42
CA GLY A 213 -15.77 19.09 18.02
C GLY A 213 -16.15 19.26 16.55
N GLU A 214 -15.42 20.07 15.78
CA GLU A 214 -15.60 20.15 14.33
C GLU A 214 -15.07 18.87 13.68
N ARG A 215 -15.93 18.14 12.96
CA ARG A 215 -15.57 16.83 12.38
C ARG A 215 -14.58 16.89 11.22
N CYS A 216 -14.38 18.05 10.60
CA CYS A 216 -13.51 18.22 9.43
C CYS A 216 -12.81 19.58 9.45
N VAL A 217 -11.51 19.60 9.73
CA VAL A 217 -10.73 20.84 9.86
C VAL A 217 -9.63 20.91 8.81
N TYR A 218 -9.48 22.09 8.22
CA TYR A 218 -8.41 22.44 7.30
C TYR A 218 -7.29 23.19 8.00
N PHE A 219 -6.04 22.95 7.59
CA PHE A 219 -4.86 23.74 7.97
C PHE A 219 -4.18 24.38 6.76
#